data_AF-A0A9D9RDU2-F1
#
_entry.id   AF-A0A9D9RDU2-F1
#
_cell.length_a   1.000
_cell.length_b   1.000
_cell.length_c   1.000
_cell.angle_alpha   90.00
_cell.angle_beta   90.00
_cell.angle_gamma   90.00
#
_symmetry.space_group_name_H-M   'P 1'
#
loop_
_entity.id
_entity.type
_entity.pdbx_description
1 polymer ?
#
loop_
_entity_poly.entity_id
_entity_poly.type
_entity_poly.pdbx_seq_one_letter_code
_entity_poly.pdbx_strand_id
1 'polypeptide(L)'
;MSTEKDKTNIRSEIQSDGLKELLRRAEEDAANKVEASHSGDELINLADNIHALTEDFSEDLASAAVIEGQIFDTTTSGSYEESDIQVLEGLEAVRLRPSMYIGDTTSRGMHHLIYEIVANSVDEALAGRCDSITVTVFPDNSIRIEDNGIGIPVGIHPTVGIPTVEVVHTILHAGGKFGGDAYSFSGGLHGVGASVVNALSEWMEVVVNRDGLSHHIRFERGETVTPLTVTGETDKTGTITTFKPDPEIFSETEVDFALMITRYREMAFLNREAAFTLIDERETPAVVKKLHYSGGIISFVEYLNRNKAVLNKEPIYFSGEQDGVFVEVAIQYNDSYNENVYSYANNIATIEGGSHL
;
A
#
# COMPACT_ATOMS: atom_id res chain seq x y z
N MET A 1 -65.64 25.78 -2.59
CA MET A 1 -65.42 24.48 -1.92
C MET A 1 -65.44 23.37 -2.97
N SER A 2 -64.29 23.09 -3.57
CA SER A 2 -63.94 21.76 -4.09
C SER A 2 -62.45 21.63 -3.89
N THR A 3 -62.09 20.63 -3.11
CA THR A 3 -60.93 20.56 -2.23
C THR A 3 -59.66 20.12 -2.95
N GLU A 4 -58.53 20.60 -2.42
CA GLU A 4 -57.13 20.15 -2.50
C GLU A 4 -56.87 18.62 -2.33
N LYS A 5 -57.85 17.74 -2.59
CA LYS A 5 -57.73 16.29 -2.39
C LYS A 5 -57.27 15.49 -3.60
N ASP A 6 -57.23 16.05 -4.81
CA ASP A 6 -56.91 15.29 -6.03
C ASP A 6 -55.45 15.42 -6.54
N LYS A 7 -54.58 16.18 -5.85
CA LYS A 7 -53.15 16.31 -6.25
C LYS A 7 -52.18 15.54 -5.36
N THR A 8 -52.65 14.94 -4.27
CA THR A 8 -51.79 14.24 -3.30
C THR A 8 -51.68 12.74 -3.59
N ASN A 9 -52.63 12.14 -4.29
CA ASN A 9 -52.63 10.69 -4.56
C ASN A 9 -51.82 10.24 -5.79
N ILE A 10 -51.49 11.13 -6.73
CA ILE A 10 -50.70 10.76 -7.93
C ILE A 10 -49.19 10.85 -7.68
N ARG A 11 -48.76 11.59 -6.64
CA ARG A 11 -47.34 11.73 -6.28
C ARG A 11 -46.80 10.62 -5.38
N SER A 12 -47.66 9.88 -4.66
CA SER A 12 -47.23 8.81 -3.75
C SER A 12 -47.07 7.44 -4.40
N GLU A 13 -47.77 7.15 -5.51
CA GLU A 13 -47.68 5.85 -6.18
C GLU A 13 -46.51 5.76 -7.18
N ILE A 14 -46.07 6.89 -7.77
CA ILE A 14 -44.98 6.90 -8.77
C ILE A 14 -43.58 6.89 -8.15
N GLN A 15 -43.43 7.31 -6.88
CA GLN A 15 -42.14 7.34 -6.18
C GLN A 15 -41.77 6.01 -5.50
N SER A 16 -42.74 5.10 -5.28
CA SER A 16 -42.52 3.80 -4.64
C SER A 16 -41.92 2.78 -5.60
N ASP A 17 -42.55 2.61 -6.77
CA ASP A 17 -42.29 1.44 -7.61
C ASP A 17 -41.09 1.65 -8.54
N GLY A 18 -40.85 2.88 -9.00
CA GLY A 18 -39.65 3.23 -9.75
C GLY A 18 -38.38 3.16 -8.91
N LEU A 19 -38.45 3.52 -7.63
CA LEU A 19 -37.32 3.42 -6.71
C LEU A 19 -37.03 1.96 -6.32
N LYS A 20 -38.07 1.15 -6.12
CA LYS A 20 -37.93 -0.29 -5.88
C LYS A 20 -37.33 -1.03 -7.06
N GLU A 21 -37.71 -0.69 -8.29
CA GLU A 21 -37.12 -1.30 -9.48
C GLU A 21 -35.67 -0.87 -9.71
N LEU A 22 -35.31 0.38 -9.35
CA LEU A 22 -33.91 0.83 -9.37
C LEU A 22 -33.05 0.12 -8.32
N LEU A 23 -33.58 -0.05 -7.10
CA LEU A 23 -32.92 -0.81 -6.04
C LEU A 23 -32.75 -2.29 -6.43
N ARG A 24 -33.79 -2.91 -7.00
CA ARG A 24 -33.73 -4.30 -7.46
C ARG A 24 -32.67 -4.50 -8.55
N ARG A 25 -32.54 -3.55 -9.48
CA ARG A 25 -31.48 -3.59 -10.52
C ARG A 25 -30.08 -3.38 -9.94
N ALA A 26 -29.94 -2.47 -8.97
CA ALA A 26 -28.67 -2.27 -8.27
C ALA A 26 -28.25 -3.52 -7.48
N GLU A 27 -29.21 -4.22 -6.85
CA GLU A 27 -28.98 -5.49 -6.16
C GLU A 27 -28.62 -6.63 -7.13
N GLU A 28 -29.29 -6.72 -8.30
CA GLU A 28 -28.95 -7.69 -9.35
C GLU A 28 -27.55 -7.44 -9.95
N ASP A 29 -27.18 -6.18 -10.17
CA ASP A 29 -25.85 -5.79 -10.66
C ASP A 29 -24.75 -6.04 -9.62
N ALA A 30 -25.05 -5.85 -8.32
CA ALA A 30 -24.15 -6.19 -7.22
C ALA A 30 -23.95 -7.71 -7.07
N ALA A 31 -25.01 -8.50 -7.23
CA ALA A 31 -24.93 -9.97 -7.20
C ALA A 31 -24.12 -10.54 -8.38
N ASN A 32 -24.30 -9.97 -9.59
CA ASN A 32 -23.53 -10.36 -10.78
C ASN A 32 -22.04 -10.00 -10.67
N LYS A 33 -21.67 -8.96 -9.90
CA LYS A 33 -20.27 -8.64 -9.57
C LYS A 33 -19.59 -9.73 -8.73
N VAL A 34 -20.32 -10.37 -7.81
CA VAL A 34 -19.77 -11.44 -6.96
C VAL A 34 -19.45 -12.68 -7.80
N GLU A 35 -20.33 -13.04 -8.76
CA GLU A 35 -20.10 -14.19 -9.65
C GLU A 35 -19.05 -13.94 -10.74
N ALA A 36 -18.84 -12.69 -11.19
CA ALA A 36 -17.83 -12.34 -12.20
C ALA A 36 -16.40 -12.16 -11.64
N SER A 37 -16.25 -12.03 -10.31
CA SER A 37 -14.98 -11.71 -9.64
C SER A 37 -13.89 -12.81 -9.67
N HIS A 38 -14.10 -13.92 -10.38
CA HIS A 38 -13.17 -15.07 -10.41
C HIS A 38 -12.02 -14.96 -11.42
N SER A 39 -11.82 -13.81 -12.08
CA SER A 39 -10.57 -13.56 -12.82
C SER A 39 -9.68 -12.62 -12.00
N GLY A 40 -8.56 -13.14 -11.47
CA GLY A 40 -7.58 -12.39 -10.66
C GLY A 40 -6.80 -11.29 -11.38
N ASP A 41 -7.45 -10.58 -12.33
CA ASP A 41 -6.85 -9.55 -13.17
C ASP A 41 -7.65 -8.22 -13.15
N GLU A 42 -8.70 -8.10 -12.33
CA GLU A 42 -9.44 -6.85 -12.13
C GLU A 42 -8.85 -6.01 -10.99
N LEU A 43 -8.75 -4.68 -11.19
CA LEU A 43 -8.34 -3.75 -10.13
C LEU A 43 -9.49 -3.54 -9.15
N ILE A 44 -9.22 -3.73 -7.87
CA ILE A 44 -10.17 -3.44 -6.80
C ILE A 44 -10.00 -1.99 -6.37
N ASN A 45 -11.03 -1.16 -6.57
CA ASN A 45 -11.07 0.16 -5.96
C ASN A 45 -11.33 0.02 -4.45
N LEU A 46 -10.30 0.26 -3.63
CA LEU A 46 -10.45 0.18 -2.17
C LEU A 46 -11.34 1.30 -1.61
N ALA A 47 -11.52 2.40 -2.33
CA ALA A 47 -12.33 3.54 -1.89
C ALA A 47 -13.84 3.26 -2.01
N ASP A 48 -14.26 2.25 -2.78
CA ASP A 48 -15.67 1.98 -3.06
C ASP A 48 -16.36 1.13 -1.97
N ASN A 49 -15.64 0.64 -0.95
CA ASN A 49 -16.27 -0.11 0.11
C ASN A 49 -16.89 0.81 1.17
N ILE A 50 -18.01 1.44 0.81
CA ILE A 50 -18.88 2.24 1.69
C ILE A 50 -19.40 1.38 2.86
N HIS A 51 -19.38 0.04 2.72
CA HIS A 51 -19.91 -0.90 3.70
C HIS A 51 -18.89 -1.56 4.61
N ALA A 52 -17.59 -1.25 4.48
CA ALA A 52 -16.53 -1.80 5.34
C ALA A 52 -16.75 -1.53 6.84
N LEU A 53 -17.58 -0.54 7.18
CA LEU A 53 -17.97 -0.18 8.55
C LEU A 53 -19.42 -0.52 8.89
N THR A 54 -20.22 -1.05 7.95
CA THR A 54 -21.67 -1.25 8.16
C THR A 54 -22.17 -2.68 7.96
N GLU A 55 -21.40 -3.57 7.32
CA GLU A 55 -21.91 -4.89 6.94
C GLU A 55 -22.05 -5.92 8.07
N ASP A 56 -21.45 -5.69 9.25
CA ASP A 56 -21.53 -6.62 10.40
C ASP A 56 -22.33 -6.09 11.61
N PHE A 57 -22.99 -4.95 11.50
CA PHE A 57 -23.74 -4.36 12.63
C PHE A 57 -25.25 -4.43 12.43
N SER A 58 -25.79 -5.65 12.34
CA SER A 58 -27.20 -5.84 12.73
C SER A 58 -27.27 -5.73 14.25
N GLU A 59 -27.84 -4.64 14.77
CA GLU A 59 -28.21 -4.57 16.18
C GLU A 59 -29.16 -5.72 16.49
N ASP A 60 -28.61 -6.80 17.03
CA ASP A 60 -29.36 -7.92 17.58
C ASP A 60 -29.96 -7.42 18.90
N LEU A 61 -31.03 -6.62 18.80
CA LEU A 61 -31.77 -6.00 19.91
C LEU A 61 -32.33 -7.05 20.90
N ALA A 62 -32.31 -8.34 20.52
CA ALA A 62 -32.61 -9.46 21.40
C ALA A 62 -31.53 -9.70 22.48
N SER A 63 -30.30 -9.24 22.27
CA SER A 63 -29.18 -9.34 23.23
C SER A 63 -29.14 -8.19 24.25
N ALA A 64 -29.88 -7.10 24.01
CA ALA A 64 -29.91 -5.93 24.88
C ALA A 64 -30.50 -6.21 26.28
N ALA A 65 -31.22 -7.33 26.46
CA ALA A 65 -31.78 -7.73 27.75
C ALA A 65 -30.74 -8.27 28.77
N VAL A 66 -29.46 -8.38 28.40
CA VAL A 66 -28.40 -9.00 29.26
C VAL A 66 -27.44 -7.97 29.88
N ILE A 67 -27.62 -6.66 29.64
CA ILE A 67 -26.68 -5.62 30.10
C ILE A 67 -27.01 -5.09 31.51
N GLU A 68 -28.17 -5.41 32.09
CA GLU A 68 -28.45 -5.10 33.50
C GLU A 68 -27.71 -6.08 34.44
N GLY A 69 -26.53 -5.68 34.91
CA GLY A 69 -25.82 -6.37 36.00
C GLY A 69 -24.35 -6.73 35.74
N GLN A 70 -23.79 -6.42 34.57
CA GLN A 70 -22.35 -6.53 34.37
C GLN A 70 -21.64 -5.32 35.00
N ILE A 71 -21.31 -5.45 36.29
CA ILE A 71 -20.39 -4.53 36.95
C ILE A 71 -18.98 -4.95 36.54
N PHE A 72 -18.37 -4.21 35.61
CA PHE A 72 -16.94 -4.33 35.36
C PHE A 72 -16.20 -3.70 36.54
N ASP A 73 -15.52 -4.52 37.34
CA ASP A 73 -14.62 -4.01 38.35
C ASP A 73 -13.35 -3.49 37.67
N THR A 74 -13.32 -2.18 37.44
CA THR A 74 -12.16 -1.47 36.89
C THR A 74 -11.22 -0.98 37.98
N THR A 75 -11.42 -1.39 39.25
CA THR A 75 -10.56 -0.97 40.35
C THR A 75 -9.31 -1.86 40.41
N THR A 76 -8.14 -1.24 40.42
CA THR A 76 -6.85 -1.92 40.54
C THR A 76 -6.39 -1.90 41.99
N SER A 77 -6.04 -3.07 42.54
CA SER A 77 -5.51 -3.23 43.90
C SER A 77 -3.98 -3.11 43.98
N GLY A 78 -3.30 -2.85 42.86
CA GLY A 78 -1.86 -2.65 42.78
C GLY A 78 -1.43 -1.21 43.05
N SER A 79 -0.19 -1.04 43.49
CA SER A 79 0.50 0.25 43.51
C SER A 79 0.95 0.63 42.10
N TYR A 80 0.86 1.90 41.74
CA TYR A 80 1.41 2.45 40.49
C TYR A 80 2.66 3.27 40.84
N GLU A 81 3.82 2.71 40.57
CA GLU A 81 5.13 3.21 40.97
C GLU A 81 5.99 3.52 39.73
N GLU A 82 7.15 4.15 39.92
CA GLU A 82 8.04 4.52 38.82
C GLU A 82 8.50 3.32 37.97
N SER A 83 8.57 2.12 38.57
CA SER A 83 8.93 0.88 37.87
C SER A 83 7.87 0.34 36.91
N ASP A 84 6.64 0.84 36.97
CA ASP A 84 5.55 0.44 36.05
C ASP A 84 5.62 1.20 34.71
N ILE A 85 6.47 2.23 34.63
CA ILE A 85 6.74 2.95 33.39
C ILE A 85 7.77 2.17 32.56
N GLN A 86 7.30 1.55 31.48
CA GLN A 86 8.17 0.86 30.52
C GLN A 86 8.59 1.79 29.39
N VAL A 87 9.88 1.79 29.07
CA VAL A 87 10.44 2.45 27.89
C VAL A 87 10.83 1.36 26.92
N LEU A 88 10.26 1.40 25.71
CA LEU A 88 10.60 0.49 24.62
C LEU A 88 11.69 1.16 23.78
N GLU A 89 12.84 0.52 23.64
CA GLU A 89 13.97 1.07 22.91
C GLU A 89 13.99 0.58 21.45
N GLY A 90 14.44 1.46 20.54
CA GLY A 90 14.65 1.11 19.13
C GLY A 90 13.41 0.51 18.45
N LEU A 91 13.57 -0.69 17.91
CA LEU A 91 12.56 -1.39 17.13
C LEU A 91 11.63 -2.29 17.96
N GLU A 92 11.85 -2.39 19.28
CA GLU A 92 10.98 -3.17 20.17
C GLU A 92 9.54 -2.65 20.14
N ALA A 93 9.37 -1.31 20.11
CA ALA A 93 8.06 -0.68 20.01
C ALA A 93 7.30 -1.07 18.74
N VAL A 94 8.01 -1.25 17.62
CA VAL A 94 7.42 -1.69 16.34
C VAL A 94 6.90 -3.12 16.46
N ARG A 95 7.71 -4.03 17.00
CA ARG A 95 7.33 -5.43 17.19
C ARG A 95 6.19 -5.61 18.19
N LEU A 96 6.15 -4.79 19.24
CA LEU A 96 5.10 -4.85 20.25
C LEU A 96 3.77 -4.24 19.77
N ARG A 97 3.83 -3.26 18.86
CA ARG A 97 2.66 -2.53 18.34
C ARG A 97 2.71 -2.40 16.80
N PRO A 98 2.76 -3.52 16.05
CA PRO A 98 2.97 -3.51 14.60
C PRO A 98 1.87 -2.75 13.86
N SER A 99 0.61 -2.90 14.29
CA SER A 99 -0.55 -2.22 13.68
C SER A 99 -0.43 -0.70 13.65
N MET A 100 0.34 -0.09 14.56
CA MET A 100 0.58 1.36 14.54
C MET A 100 1.42 1.79 13.33
N TYR A 101 2.26 0.88 12.81
CA TYR A 101 3.20 1.15 11.73
C TYR A 101 2.73 0.61 10.37
N ILE A 102 2.04 -0.54 10.36
CA ILE A 102 1.62 -1.25 9.14
C ILE A 102 0.10 -1.47 9.04
N GLY A 103 -0.67 -0.86 9.94
CA GLY A 103 -2.14 -0.93 9.97
C GLY A 103 -2.70 -2.17 10.67
N ASP A 104 -2.28 -3.38 10.27
CA ASP A 104 -2.66 -4.64 10.92
C ASP A 104 -1.58 -5.73 10.73
N THR A 105 -1.81 -6.92 11.28
CA THR A 105 -0.91 -8.08 11.15
C THR A 105 -1.52 -9.22 10.33
N THR A 106 -2.47 -8.88 9.45
CA THR A 106 -3.07 -9.81 8.49
C THR A 106 -2.27 -9.81 7.17
N SER A 107 -2.77 -10.51 6.15
CA SER A 107 -2.20 -10.46 4.79
C SER A 107 -2.04 -9.03 4.27
N ARG A 108 -2.94 -8.09 4.63
CA ARG A 108 -2.81 -6.68 4.24
C ARG A 108 -1.54 -6.03 4.80
N GLY A 109 -1.33 -6.12 6.11
CA GLY A 109 -0.12 -5.61 6.76
C GLY A 109 1.15 -6.29 6.29
N MET A 110 1.11 -7.60 6.01
CA MET A 110 2.25 -8.34 5.46
C MET A 110 2.64 -7.81 4.08
N HIS A 111 1.68 -7.63 3.16
CA HIS A 111 1.95 -7.04 1.84
C HIS A 111 2.43 -5.59 1.94
N HIS A 112 2.03 -4.86 2.99
CA HIS A 112 2.51 -3.52 3.25
C HIS A 112 4.03 -3.48 3.48
N LEU A 113 4.63 -4.55 4.02
CA LEU A 113 6.09 -4.65 4.14
C LEU A 113 6.78 -4.62 2.78
N ILE A 114 6.23 -5.34 1.80
CA ILE A 114 6.76 -5.37 0.44
C ILE A 114 6.61 -3.98 -0.19
N TYR A 115 5.44 -3.36 -0.01
CA TYR A 115 5.14 -2.02 -0.49
C TYR A 115 6.13 -0.97 0.02
N GLU A 116 6.48 -1.00 1.31
CA GLU A 116 7.43 -0.05 1.91
C GLU A 116 8.82 -0.12 1.25
N ILE A 117 9.30 -1.31 0.92
CA ILE A 117 10.58 -1.46 0.21
C ILE A 117 10.45 -0.99 -1.24
N VAL A 118 9.39 -1.39 -1.95
CA VAL A 118 9.18 -0.96 -3.34
C VAL A 118 8.98 0.56 -3.45
N ALA A 119 8.30 1.19 -2.49
CA ALA A 119 8.11 2.63 -2.45
C ALA A 119 9.45 3.38 -2.38
N ASN A 120 10.44 2.84 -1.67
CA ASN A 120 11.79 3.42 -1.68
C ASN A 120 12.46 3.33 -3.05
N SER A 121 12.28 2.23 -3.79
CA SER A 121 12.76 2.09 -5.16
C SER A 121 12.01 3.02 -6.14
N VAL A 122 10.71 3.23 -5.95
CA VAL A 122 9.91 4.19 -6.71
C VAL A 122 10.38 5.62 -6.45
N ASP A 123 10.77 5.97 -5.22
CA ASP A 123 11.33 7.29 -4.93
C ASP A 123 12.66 7.53 -5.67
N GLU A 124 13.46 6.48 -5.93
CA GLU A 124 14.63 6.58 -6.83
C GLU A 124 14.21 6.80 -8.29
N ALA A 125 13.12 6.18 -8.73
CA ALA A 125 12.58 6.36 -10.09
C ALA A 125 12.03 7.78 -10.28
N LEU A 126 11.27 8.30 -9.31
CA LEU A 126 10.79 9.68 -9.27
C LEU A 126 11.94 10.70 -9.30
N ALA A 127 13.07 10.36 -8.69
CA ALA A 127 14.29 11.17 -8.76
C ALA A 127 15.09 11.02 -10.06
N GLY A 128 14.60 10.21 -11.01
CA GLY A 128 15.25 9.95 -12.30
C GLY A 128 16.52 9.08 -12.22
N ARG A 129 16.66 8.29 -11.15
CA ARG A 129 17.84 7.47 -10.86
C ARG A 129 17.60 5.96 -11.02
N CYS A 130 16.35 5.54 -11.18
CA CYS A 130 15.96 4.14 -11.35
C CYS A 130 14.97 4.00 -12.53
N ASP A 131 15.15 2.96 -13.34
CA ASP A 131 14.24 2.61 -14.44
C ASP A 131 13.77 1.14 -14.41
N SER A 132 14.26 0.35 -13.45
CA SER A 132 13.95 -1.06 -13.33
C SER A 132 13.80 -1.47 -11.87
N ILE A 133 12.63 -2.04 -11.54
CA ILE A 133 12.31 -2.59 -10.22
C ILE A 133 11.87 -4.04 -10.41
N THR A 134 12.52 -4.97 -9.73
CA THR A 134 12.15 -6.40 -9.76
C THR A 134 11.71 -6.84 -8.38
N VAL A 135 10.57 -7.52 -8.29
CA VAL A 135 10.08 -8.14 -7.05
C VAL A 135 9.94 -9.64 -7.28
N THR A 136 10.68 -10.43 -6.50
CA THR A 136 10.71 -11.89 -6.59
C THR A 136 10.19 -12.49 -5.30
N VAL A 137 9.25 -13.42 -5.41
CA VAL A 137 8.74 -14.24 -4.31
C VAL A 137 9.35 -15.64 -4.42
N PHE A 138 10.07 -16.07 -3.38
CA PHE A 138 10.76 -17.36 -3.36
C PHE A 138 9.88 -18.50 -2.81
N PRO A 139 10.25 -19.77 -3.07
CA PRO A 139 9.57 -20.95 -2.52
C PRO A 139 9.35 -20.96 -1.00
N ASP A 140 10.18 -20.26 -0.24
CA ASP A 140 10.09 -20.18 1.22
C ASP A 140 9.29 -18.97 1.74
N ASN A 141 8.59 -18.27 0.84
CA ASN A 141 7.89 -17.00 1.04
C ASN A 141 8.79 -15.83 1.48
N SER A 142 10.10 -15.93 1.31
CA SER A 142 10.95 -14.73 1.34
C SER A 142 10.72 -13.90 0.07
N ILE A 143 10.89 -12.59 0.19
CA ILE A 143 10.67 -11.63 -0.88
C ILE A 143 11.95 -10.86 -1.12
N ARG A 144 12.34 -10.74 -2.39
CA ARG A 144 13.44 -9.87 -2.83
C ARG A 144 12.94 -8.74 -3.69
N ILE A 145 13.38 -7.53 -3.38
CA ILE A 145 13.16 -6.32 -4.17
C ILE A 145 14.53 -5.84 -4.65
N GLU A 146 14.66 -5.65 -5.96
CA GLU A 146 15.89 -5.18 -6.61
C GLU A 146 15.58 -3.92 -7.41
N ASP A 147 16.29 -2.84 -7.15
CA ASP A 147 16.30 -1.64 -8.00
C ASP A 147 17.69 -1.37 -8.56
N ASN A 148 17.73 -0.57 -9.63
CA ASN A 148 18.96 -0.05 -10.19
C ASN A 148 19.20 1.43 -9.86
N GLY A 149 18.70 1.89 -8.72
CA GLY A 149 18.89 3.25 -8.22
C GLY A 149 20.35 3.58 -7.88
N ILE A 150 20.56 4.68 -7.15
CA ILE A 150 21.93 5.08 -6.73
C ILE A 150 22.51 4.21 -5.60
N GLY A 151 21.66 3.44 -4.92
CA GLY A 151 22.03 2.66 -3.74
C GLY A 151 22.08 3.49 -2.46
N ILE A 152 21.60 2.92 -1.35
CA ILE A 152 21.60 3.56 -0.02
C ILE A 152 23.02 3.99 0.38
N PRO A 153 23.24 5.15 1.03
CA PRO A 153 24.56 5.53 1.49
C PRO A 153 25.18 4.48 2.45
N VAL A 154 26.42 4.10 2.20
CA VAL A 154 27.16 3.06 2.95
C VAL A 154 28.20 3.64 3.91
N GLY A 155 28.50 4.93 3.79
CA GLY A 155 29.44 5.63 4.68
C GLY A 155 28.93 5.72 6.12
N ILE A 156 29.84 5.98 7.06
CA ILE A 156 29.50 6.18 8.47
C ILE A 156 28.65 7.43 8.64
N HIS A 157 27.51 7.29 9.32
CA HIS A 157 26.62 8.41 9.62
C HIS A 157 27.29 9.36 10.62
N PRO A 158 27.36 10.67 10.33
CA PRO A 158 28.22 11.60 11.08
C PRO A 158 27.86 11.77 12.57
N THR A 159 26.58 11.59 12.93
CA THR A 159 26.12 11.75 14.32
C THR A 159 25.93 10.43 15.07
N VAL A 160 25.55 9.36 14.36
CA VAL A 160 25.22 8.06 14.97
C VAL A 160 26.47 7.17 15.06
N GLY A 161 27.44 7.35 14.15
CA GLY A 161 28.71 6.63 14.20
C GLY A 161 28.68 5.19 13.67
N ILE A 162 27.56 4.75 13.10
CA ILE A 162 27.41 3.45 12.41
C ILE A 162 27.16 3.66 10.90
N PRO A 163 27.30 2.64 10.05
CA PRO A 163 27.01 2.76 8.62
C PRO A 163 25.61 3.32 8.34
N THR A 164 25.48 4.20 7.35
CA THR A 164 24.19 4.89 7.09
C THR A 164 23.10 3.91 6.64
N VAL A 165 23.45 2.85 5.90
CA VAL A 165 22.51 1.76 5.59
C VAL A 165 22.00 1.05 6.85
N GLU A 166 22.83 0.91 7.88
CA GLU A 166 22.40 0.36 9.17
C GLU A 166 21.45 1.31 9.88
N VAL A 167 21.78 2.61 9.93
CA VAL A 167 20.90 3.66 10.50
C VAL A 167 19.50 3.61 9.90
N VAL A 168 19.39 3.52 8.57
CA VAL A 168 18.09 3.48 7.86
C VAL A 168 17.24 2.25 8.24
N HIS A 169 17.87 1.15 8.64
CA HIS A 169 17.18 -0.10 8.95
C HIS A 169 17.01 -0.34 10.46
N THR A 170 17.71 0.39 11.34
CA THR A 170 17.65 0.16 12.80
C THR A 170 17.12 1.35 13.60
N ILE A 171 17.00 2.54 13.01
CA ILE A 171 16.57 3.75 13.72
C ILE A 171 15.29 4.30 13.08
N LEU A 172 14.22 4.38 13.88
CA LEU A 172 12.99 5.06 13.49
C LEU A 172 13.24 6.56 13.25
N HIS A 173 12.54 7.13 12.28
CA HIS A 173 12.65 8.53 11.89
C HIS A 173 14.05 8.90 11.37
N ALA A 174 14.72 7.97 10.70
CA ALA A 174 15.98 8.21 10.01
C ALA A 174 15.82 8.03 8.50
N GLY A 175 16.20 9.05 7.73
CA GLY A 175 16.06 9.03 6.27
C GLY A 175 16.44 10.35 5.60
N GLY A 176 16.60 10.30 4.27
CA GLY A 176 16.94 11.47 3.45
C GLY A 176 15.74 12.30 2.96
N LYS A 177 14.52 11.93 3.37
CA LYS A 177 13.25 12.43 2.80
C LYS A 177 12.55 13.48 3.67
N PHE A 178 13.27 14.12 4.59
CA PHE A 178 12.74 15.17 5.48
C PHE A 178 12.80 16.59 4.87
N GLY A 179 12.66 16.72 3.54
CA GLY A 179 12.70 18.01 2.84
C GLY A 179 14.10 18.49 2.43
N GLY A 180 15.07 17.58 2.28
CA GLY A 180 16.39 17.88 1.70
C GLY A 180 16.41 17.71 0.16
N ASP A 181 17.49 18.17 -0.47
CA ASP A 181 17.66 18.19 -1.94
C ASP A 181 17.76 16.79 -2.59
N ALA A 182 17.80 15.71 -1.80
CA ALA A 182 18.00 14.35 -2.30
C ALA A 182 16.78 13.81 -3.08
N TYR A 183 15.58 14.26 -2.72
CA TYR A 183 14.30 13.90 -3.37
C TYR A 183 13.42 15.14 -3.46
N SER A 184 13.18 15.62 -4.67
CA SER A 184 12.24 16.73 -4.91
C SER A 184 10.80 16.35 -4.54
N PHE A 185 10.44 15.08 -4.76
CA PHE A 185 9.18 14.46 -4.38
C PHE A 185 9.44 13.03 -3.94
N SER A 186 8.77 12.58 -2.89
CA SER A 186 8.79 11.19 -2.45
C SER A 186 7.47 10.80 -1.79
N GLY A 187 7.09 9.54 -1.94
CA GLY A 187 5.98 8.94 -1.19
C GLY A 187 6.38 8.71 0.27
N GLY A 188 7.63 8.30 0.52
CA GLY A 188 8.16 8.14 1.87
C GLY A 188 8.46 9.49 2.54
N LEU A 189 7.85 9.75 3.70
CA LEU A 189 8.06 11.01 4.45
C LEU A 189 8.40 10.79 5.93
N HIS A 190 8.07 9.62 6.50
CA HIS A 190 8.18 9.38 7.94
C HIS A 190 9.57 8.90 8.39
N GLY A 191 10.37 8.36 7.47
CA GLY A 191 11.67 7.76 7.78
C GLY A 191 11.59 6.51 8.66
N VAL A 192 10.53 5.71 8.52
CA VAL A 192 10.32 4.49 9.32
C VAL A 192 10.21 3.21 8.49
N GLY A 193 9.80 3.29 7.22
CA GLY A 193 9.44 2.13 6.38
C GLY A 193 10.44 0.97 6.42
N ALA A 194 11.68 1.20 5.96
CA ALA A 194 12.72 0.16 5.92
C ALA A 194 13.03 -0.43 7.31
N SER A 195 13.08 0.40 8.34
CA SER A 195 13.30 -0.04 9.72
C SER A 195 12.13 -0.85 10.29
N VAL A 196 10.89 -0.53 9.91
CA VAL A 196 9.70 -1.30 10.27
C VAL A 196 9.73 -2.66 9.58
N VAL A 197 10.08 -2.73 8.30
CA VAL A 197 10.22 -4.01 7.58
C VAL A 197 11.31 -4.87 8.24
N ASN A 198 12.45 -4.27 8.61
CA ASN A 198 13.49 -4.99 9.35
C ASN A 198 12.98 -5.53 10.70
N ALA A 199 12.31 -4.69 11.48
CA ALA A 199 11.76 -5.07 12.78
C ALA A 199 10.76 -6.23 12.70
N LEU A 200 9.94 -6.25 11.65
CA LEU A 200 8.85 -7.23 11.46
C LEU A 200 9.25 -8.42 10.58
N SER A 201 10.53 -8.56 10.25
CA SER A 201 11.07 -9.71 9.53
C SER A 201 11.76 -10.69 10.49
N GLU A 202 11.63 -11.99 10.22
CA GLU A 202 12.47 -13.02 10.85
C GLU A 202 13.94 -12.71 10.56
N TRP A 203 14.24 -12.40 9.30
CA TRP A 203 15.53 -11.92 8.85
C TRP A 203 15.38 -10.99 7.65
N MET A 204 16.37 -10.11 7.48
CA MET A 204 16.51 -9.22 6.34
C MET A 204 17.99 -9.16 5.92
N GLU A 205 18.25 -9.21 4.61
CA GLU A 205 19.54 -8.99 3.99
C GLU A 205 19.45 -7.83 3.02
N VAL A 206 20.41 -6.92 3.08
CA VAL A 206 20.50 -5.78 2.18
C VAL A 206 21.85 -5.81 1.49
N VAL A 207 21.82 -5.84 0.16
CA VAL A 207 22.99 -5.66 -0.70
C VAL A 207 22.88 -4.30 -1.37
N VAL A 208 23.88 -3.46 -1.15
CA VAL A 208 24.00 -2.15 -1.80
C VAL A 208 25.14 -2.20 -2.79
N ASN A 209 24.85 -1.92 -4.06
CA ASN A 209 25.87 -1.71 -5.09
C ASN A 209 26.06 -0.21 -5.28
N ARG A 210 27.23 0.30 -4.92
CA ARG A 210 27.54 1.73 -4.94
C ARG A 210 29.04 1.96 -4.98
N ASP A 211 29.48 3.02 -5.67
CA ASP A 211 30.88 3.45 -5.73
C ASP A 211 31.86 2.34 -6.18
N GLY A 212 31.39 1.45 -7.07
CA GLY A 212 32.18 0.33 -7.63
C GLY A 212 32.26 -0.91 -6.73
N LEU A 213 31.57 -0.91 -5.59
CA LEU A 213 31.62 -1.97 -4.58
C LEU A 213 30.23 -2.54 -4.29
N SER A 214 30.19 -3.82 -3.94
CA SER A 214 29.01 -4.49 -3.39
C SER A 214 29.17 -4.60 -1.87
N HIS A 215 28.17 -4.13 -1.15
CA HIS A 215 28.14 -4.09 0.31
C HIS A 215 26.98 -4.95 0.82
N HIS A 216 27.22 -5.79 1.82
CA HIS A 216 26.21 -6.66 2.41
C HIS A 216 26.08 -6.42 3.92
N ILE A 217 24.84 -6.36 4.39
CA ILE A 217 24.47 -6.28 5.81
C ILE A 217 23.28 -7.21 6.05
N ARG A 218 23.26 -7.90 7.21
CA ARG A 218 22.19 -8.82 7.59
C ARG A 218 21.65 -8.48 8.97
N PHE A 219 20.33 -8.58 9.08
CA PHE A 219 19.56 -8.36 10.29
C PHE A 219 18.69 -9.56 10.63
N GLU A 220 18.42 -9.75 11.92
CA GLU A 220 17.42 -10.69 12.42
C GLU A 220 16.54 -9.95 13.42
N ARG A 221 15.23 -9.86 13.12
CA ARG A 221 14.23 -9.19 13.96
C ARG A 221 14.60 -7.76 14.38
N GLY A 222 15.16 -6.99 13.45
CA GLY A 222 15.59 -5.62 13.71
C GLY A 222 17.06 -5.47 14.11
N GLU A 223 17.71 -6.54 14.58
CA GLU A 223 19.08 -6.48 15.11
C GLU A 223 20.13 -6.77 14.05
N THR A 224 21.21 -5.99 14.01
CA THR A 224 22.35 -6.23 13.11
C THR A 224 23.12 -7.48 13.54
N VAL A 225 22.98 -8.58 12.79
CA VAL A 225 23.70 -9.85 13.07
C VAL A 225 24.94 -10.02 12.21
N THR A 226 25.01 -9.38 11.05
CA THR A 226 26.23 -9.26 10.23
C THR A 226 26.45 -7.79 9.93
N PRO A 227 27.51 -7.17 10.49
CA PRO A 227 27.86 -5.78 10.19
C PRO A 227 28.09 -5.56 8.70
N LEU A 228 27.99 -4.31 8.25
CA LEU A 228 28.24 -3.96 6.86
C LEU A 228 29.63 -4.43 6.39
N THR A 229 29.66 -5.26 5.36
CA THR A 229 30.88 -5.84 4.80
C THR A 229 30.93 -5.63 3.29
N VAL A 230 32.11 -5.39 2.74
CA VAL A 230 32.32 -5.36 1.28
C VAL A 230 32.45 -6.80 0.79
N THR A 231 31.61 -7.21 -0.15
CA THR A 231 31.56 -8.58 -0.69
C THR A 231 32.27 -8.72 -2.04
N GLY A 232 32.54 -7.62 -2.74
CA GLY A 232 33.28 -7.62 -4.00
C GLY A 232 33.19 -6.31 -4.75
N GLU A 233 33.82 -6.28 -5.94
CA GLU A 233 33.68 -5.18 -6.91
C GLU A 233 32.44 -5.41 -7.78
N THR A 234 31.83 -4.32 -8.26
CA THR A 234 30.66 -4.36 -9.14
C THR A 234 30.64 -3.14 -10.06
N ASP A 235 30.13 -3.31 -11.28
CA ASP A 235 29.85 -2.23 -12.23
C ASP A 235 28.40 -1.73 -12.15
N LYS A 236 27.60 -2.33 -11.26
CA LYS A 236 26.18 -1.99 -11.06
C LYS A 236 26.00 -0.93 -9.97
N THR A 237 24.86 -0.28 -10.00
CA THR A 237 24.32 0.51 -8.88
C THR A 237 22.95 -0.03 -8.48
N GLY A 238 22.54 0.23 -7.25
CA GLY A 238 21.18 -0.09 -6.78
C GLY A 238 21.16 -0.76 -5.42
N THR A 239 19.95 -1.02 -4.93
CA THR A 239 19.72 -1.74 -3.68
C THR A 239 18.94 -3.02 -3.92
N ILE A 240 19.37 -4.09 -3.26
CA ILE A 240 18.70 -5.38 -3.23
C ILE A 240 18.36 -5.64 -1.78
N THR A 241 17.07 -5.70 -1.46
CA THR A 241 16.59 -6.07 -0.12
C THR A 241 15.87 -7.41 -0.23
N THR A 242 16.34 -8.41 0.51
CA THR A 242 15.66 -9.69 0.67
C THR A 242 15.22 -9.84 2.12
N PHE A 243 13.96 -10.18 2.37
CA PHE A 243 13.47 -10.37 3.72
C PHE A 243 12.43 -11.48 3.81
N LYS A 244 12.25 -11.99 5.02
CA LYS A 244 11.22 -12.98 5.34
C LYS A 244 10.34 -12.46 6.47
N PRO A 245 9.02 -12.27 6.27
CA PRO A 245 8.12 -11.82 7.32
C PRO A 245 8.17 -12.74 8.56
N ASP A 246 8.13 -12.15 9.76
CA ASP A 246 8.24 -12.92 11.01
C ASP A 246 6.93 -13.67 11.35
N PRO A 247 6.93 -15.01 11.41
CA PRO A 247 5.73 -15.77 11.78
C PRO A 247 5.31 -15.57 13.24
N GLU A 248 6.12 -14.93 14.10
CA GLU A 248 5.70 -14.50 15.44
C GLU A 248 4.80 -13.26 15.43
N ILE A 249 4.84 -12.48 14.34
CA ILE A 249 4.05 -11.25 14.17
C ILE A 249 2.82 -11.50 13.31
N PHE A 250 2.99 -12.23 12.20
CA PHE A 250 1.94 -12.45 11.21
C PHE A 250 1.34 -13.84 11.35
N SER A 251 0.01 -13.92 11.41
CA SER A 251 -0.70 -15.19 11.39
C SER A 251 -0.66 -15.89 10.02
N GLU A 252 -0.43 -15.11 8.95
CA GLU A 252 -0.31 -15.58 7.57
C GLU A 252 0.86 -14.85 6.90
N THR A 253 1.82 -15.62 6.39
CA THR A 253 3.03 -15.12 5.72
C THR A 253 3.09 -15.51 4.25
N GLU A 254 2.03 -16.13 3.73
CA GLU A 254 1.94 -16.48 2.31
C GLU A 254 1.61 -15.24 1.47
N VAL A 255 2.39 -15.04 0.41
CA VAL A 255 2.23 -13.90 -0.47
C VAL A 255 1.12 -14.14 -1.49
N ASP A 256 0.18 -13.21 -1.60
CA ASP A 256 -0.85 -13.20 -2.63
C ASP A 256 -0.29 -12.51 -3.89
N PHE A 257 0.18 -13.33 -4.82
CA PHE A 257 0.82 -12.84 -6.04
C PHE A 257 -0.18 -12.15 -6.98
N ALA A 258 -1.46 -12.52 -6.96
CA ALA A 258 -2.49 -11.88 -7.77
C ALA A 258 -2.78 -10.46 -7.25
N LEU A 259 -2.88 -10.30 -5.93
CA LEU A 259 -2.98 -9.00 -5.28
C LEU A 259 -1.75 -8.12 -5.60
N MET A 260 -0.55 -8.69 -5.56
CA MET A 260 0.67 -7.97 -5.96
C MET A 260 0.60 -7.46 -7.40
N ILE A 261 0.24 -8.31 -8.38
CA ILE A 261 0.11 -7.90 -9.79
C ILE A 261 -0.83 -6.71 -9.92
N THR A 262 -1.95 -6.76 -9.20
CA THR A 262 -2.99 -5.73 -9.21
C THR A 262 -2.41 -4.40 -8.73
N ARG A 263 -1.71 -4.40 -7.58
CA ARG A 263 -1.09 -3.20 -6.97
C ARG A 263 0.05 -2.63 -7.81
N TYR A 264 0.97 -3.47 -8.26
CA TYR A 264 2.13 -2.99 -9.01
C TYR A 264 1.78 -2.61 -10.44
N ARG A 265 0.65 -3.08 -10.99
CA ARG A 265 0.13 -2.59 -12.28
C ARG A 265 -0.29 -1.13 -12.16
N GLU A 266 -1.05 -0.79 -11.13
CA GLU A 266 -1.42 0.59 -10.80
C GLU A 266 -0.17 1.47 -10.62
N MET A 267 0.79 1.00 -9.82
CA MET A 267 2.06 1.69 -9.61
C MET A 267 2.86 1.89 -10.91
N ALA A 268 2.87 0.89 -11.81
CA ALA A 268 3.53 0.99 -13.10
C ALA A 268 2.86 1.99 -14.07
N PHE A 269 1.55 2.23 -13.92
CA PHE A 269 0.90 3.32 -14.65
C PHE A 269 1.29 4.70 -14.10
N LEU A 270 1.45 4.82 -12.79
CA LEU A 270 1.87 6.08 -12.15
C LEU A 270 3.35 6.42 -12.43
N ASN A 271 4.16 5.41 -12.76
CA ASN A 271 5.60 5.53 -12.99
C ASN A 271 5.97 5.05 -14.39
N ARG A 272 5.61 5.82 -15.42
CA ARG A 272 5.86 5.47 -16.84
C ARG A 272 7.35 5.31 -17.19
N GLU A 273 8.22 5.83 -16.33
CA GLU A 273 9.68 5.83 -16.43
C GLU A 273 10.31 4.54 -15.86
N ALA A 274 9.58 3.77 -15.05
CA ALA A 274 10.08 2.56 -14.42
C ALA A 274 9.37 1.29 -14.92
N ALA A 275 10.15 0.27 -15.26
CA ALA A 275 9.66 -1.06 -15.56
C ALA A 275 9.61 -1.91 -14.29
N PHE A 276 8.45 -2.52 -14.01
CA PHE A 276 8.27 -3.45 -12.91
C PHE A 276 8.28 -4.88 -13.44
N THR A 277 9.08 -5.76 -12.83
CA THR A 277 9.08 -7.20 -13.10
C THR A 277 8.70 -7.95 -11.82
N LEU A 278 7.56 -8.62 -11.82
CA LEU A 278 7.14 -9.50 -10.73
C LEU A 278 7.44 -10.95 -11.11
N ILE A 279 8.04 -11.70 -10.20
CA ILE A 279 8.46 -13.09 -10.39
C ILE A 279 7.94 -13.92 -9.22
N ASP A 280 7.15 -14.96 -9.51
CA ASP A 280 6.77 -15.98 -8.53
C ASP A 280 7.56 -17.27 -8.81
N GLU A 281 8.57 -17.54 -7.99
CA GLU A 281 9.39 -18.75 -8.09
C GLU A 281 8.82 -19.93 -7.28
N ARG A 282 7.66 -19.75 -6.61
CA ARG A 282 6.97 -20.86 -5.93
C ARG A 282 6.36 -21.83 -6.93
N GLU A 283 6.00 -21.35 -8.12
CA GLU A 283 5.49 -22.15 -9.23
C GLU A 283 6.61 -22.68 -10.14
N THR A 284 6.34 -23.79 -10.85
CA THR A 284 7.27 -24.36 -11.84
C THR A 284 6.53 -24.64 -13.16
N PRO A 285 6.83 -23.92 -14.26
CA PRO A 285 7.80 -22.83 -14.37
C PRO A 285 7.39 -21.58 -13.57
N ALA A 286 8.36 -20.75 -13.19
CA ALA A 286 8.10 -19.50 -12.48
C ALA A 286 7.16 -18.58 -13.28
N VAL A 287 6.23 -17.92 -12.59
CA VAL A 287 5.32 -16.96 -13.20
C VAL A 287 6.02 -15.60 -13.28
N VAL A 288 6.10 -15.03 -14.48
CA VAL A 288 6.74 -13.72 -14.68
C VAL A 288 5.73 -12.73 -15.26
N LYS A 289 5.58 -11.57 -14.61
CA LYS A 289 4.75 -10.46 -15.08
C LYS A 289 5.60 -9.21 -15.24
N LYS A 290 5.64 -8.69 -16.47
CA LYS A 290 6.32 -7.43 -16.79
C LYS A 290 5.26 -6.34 -16.96
N LEU A 291 5.44 -5.25 -16.23
CA LEU A 291 4.49 -4.15 -16.15
C LEU A 291 5.27 -2.87 -16.48
N HIS A 292 4.98 -2.30 -17.64
CA HIS A 292 5.55 -1.03 -18.08
C HIS A 292 4.55 -0.34 -19.01
N TYR A 293 4.11 0.85 -18.64
CA TYR A 293 3.04 1.56 -19.34
C TYR A 293 3.47 3.01 -19.63
N SER A 294 4.03 3.21 -20.83
CA SER A 294 4.56 4.52 -21.25
C SER A 294 3.50 5.62 -21.37
N GLY A 295 2.22 5.26 -21.51
CA GLY A 295 1.11 6.21 -21.55
C GLY A 295 0.66 6.73 -20.18
N GLY A 296 1.25 6.26 -19.09
CA GLY A 296 0.98 6.78 -17.74
C GLY A 296 -0.47 6.61 -17.30
N ILE A 297 -1.02 7.61 -16.60
CA ILE A 297 -2.41 7.60 -16.12
C ILE A 297 -3.46 7.62 -17.24
N ILE A 298 -3.09 8.00 -18.47
CA ILE A 298 -3.99 7.88 -19.64
C ILE A 298 -4.25 6.40 -19.90
N SER A 299 -3.19 5.60 -20.00
CA SER A 299 -3.29 4.15 -20.16
C SER A 299 -3.94 3.48 -18.94
N PHE A 300 -3.82 4.07 -17.75
CA PHE A 300 -4.52 3.58 -16.57
C PHE A 300 -6.04 3.69 -16.73
N VAL A 301 -6.53 4.86 -17.15
CA VAL A 301 -7.95 5.09 -17.37
C VAL A 301 -8.50 4.22 -18.51
N GLU A 302 -7.74 4.05 -19.59
CA GLU A 302 -8.08 3.11 -20.67
C GLU A 302 -8.19 1.68 -20.13
N TYR A 303 -7.25 1.27 -19.28
CA TYR A 303 -7.24 -0.04 -18.66
C TYR A 303 -8.45 -0.24 -17.73
N LEU A 304 -8.83 0.77 -16.94
CA LEU A 304 -10.03 0.73 -16.08
C LEU A 304 -11.34 0.61 -16.88
N ASN A 305 -11.37 1.13 -18.10
CA ASN A 305 -12.53 1.08 -18.99
C ASN A 305 -12.50 -0.07 -20.02
N ARG A 306 -11.49 -0.94 -20.02
CA ARG A 306 -11.28 -1.97 -21.07
C ARG A 306 -12.47 -2.90 -21.33
N ASN A 307 -13.31 -3.11 -20.31
CA ASN A 307 -14.49 -3.98 -20.36
C ASN A 307 -15.81 -3.18 -20.38
N LYS A 308 -15.76 -1.85 -20.56
CA LYS A 308 -16.92 -0.95 -20.53
C LYS A 308 -17.09 -0.26 -21.89
N ALA A 309 -18.31 0.15 -22.24
CA ALA A 309 -18.50 0.95 -23.44
C ALA A 309 -18.19 2.42 -23.14
N VAL A 310 -17.13 2.95 -23.74
CA VAL A 310 -16.70 4.34 -23.52
C VAL A 310 -17.53 5.34 -24.33
N LEU A 311 -17.81 6.51 -23.75
CA LEU A 311 -18.55 7.59 -24.41
C LEU A 311 -17.61 8.54 -25.16
N ASN A 312 -16.40 8.76 -24.64
CA ASN A 312 -15.32 9.47 -25.32
C ASN A 312 -14.19 8.51 -25.66
N LYS A 313 -13.77 8.50 -26.93
CA LYS A 313 -12.77 7.56 -27.46
C LYS A 313 -11.41 7.72 -26.79
N GLU A 314 -10.94 8.95 -26.65
CA GLU A 314 -9.67 9.27 -26.00
C GLU A 314 -9.94 9.84 -24.61
N PRO A 315 -9.21 9.41 -23.56
CA PRO A 315 -9.31 10.03 -22.25
C PRO A 315 -8.99 11.53 -22.30
N ILE A 316 -9.74 12.32 -21.53
CA ILE A 316 -9.43 13.72 -21.29
C ILE A 316 -8.22 13.74 -20.34
N TYR A 317 -7.16 14.44 -20.73
CA TYR A 317 -5.93 14.52 -19.96
C TYR A 317 -5.46 15.97 -19.83
N PHE A 318 -5.01 16.33 -18.63
CA PHE A 318 -4.32 17.59 -18.40
C PHE A 318 -3.33 17.45 -17.25
N SER A 319 -2.26 18.24 -17.32
CA SER A 319 -1.26 18.36 -16.28
C SER A 319 -0.84 19.81 -16.11
N GLY A 320 -0.35 20.15 -14.92
CA GLY A 320 0.09 21.50 -14.60
C GLY A 320 0.97 21.52 -13.35
N GLU A 321 1.72 22.61 -13.22
CA GLU A 321 2.53 22.92 -12.05
C GLU A 321 2.15 24.32 -11.57
N GLN A 322 1.88 24.45 -10.27
CA GLN A 322 1.71 25.76 -9.64
C GLN A 322 2.33 25.74 -8.25
N ASP A 323 3.13 26.75 -7.93
CA ASP A 323 3.78 26.92 -6.62
C ASP A 323 4.56 25.66 -6.15
N GLY A 324 5.18 24.95 -7.11
CA GLY A 324 5.92 23.71 -6.86
C GLY A 324 5.06 22.46 -6.66
N VAL A 325 3.74 22.56 -6.82
CA VAL A 325 2.79 21.45 -6.77
C VAL A 325 2.46 21.00 -8.19
N PHE A 326 2.73 19.74 -8.49
CA PHE A 326 2.40 19.09 -9.75
C PHE A 326 1.04 18.39 -9.65
N VAL A 327 0.20 18.57 -10.66
CA VAL A 327 -1.10 17.90 -10.77
C VAL A 327 -1.19 17.25 -12.14
N GLU A 328 -1.63 16.00 -12.18
CA GLU A 328 -1.88 15.23 -13.39
C GLU A 328 -3.26 14.55 -13.26
N VAL A 329 -4.12 14.70 -14.26
CA VAL A 329 -5.50 14.17 -14.23
C VAL A 329 -5.84 13.54 -15.58
N ALA A 330 -6.43 12.34 -15.53
CA ALA A 330 -7.01 11.65 -16.67
C ALA A 330 -8.45 11.22 -16.36
N ILE A 331 -9.39 11.46 -17.28
CA ILE A 331 -10.82 11.19 -17.11
C ILE A 331 -11.39 10.55 -18.38
N GLN A 332 -12.21 9.52 -18.23
CA GLN A 332 -12.96 8.95 -19.35
C GLN A 332 -14.33 8.46 -18.88
N TYR A 333 -15.36 8.87 -19.60
CA TYR A 333 -16.73 8.47 -19.35
C TYR A 333 -17.03 7.13 -20.04
N ASN A 334 -17.81 6.31 -19.35
CA ASN A 334 -18.41 5.09 -19.88
C ASN A 334 -19.93 5.12 -19.72
N ASP A 335 -20.61 4.10 -20.21
CA ASP A 335 -22.07 3.97 -20.21
C ASP A 335 -22.66 3.50 -18.87
N SER A 336 -21.84 3.30 -17.84
CA SER A 336 -22.30 2.97 -16.49
C SER A 336 -22.66 4.22 -15.67
N TYR A 337 -23.43 4.01 -14.60
CA TYR A 337 -23.80 5.08 -13.66
C TYR A 337 -22.87 5.16 -12.44
N ASN A 338 -21.83 4.32 -12.38
CA ASN A 338 -20.91 4.28 -11.25
C ASN A 338 -19.80 5.32 -11.42
N GLU A 339 -19.65 6.18 -10.42
CA GLU A 339 -18.46 7.02 -10.27
C GLU A 339 -17.32 6.18 -9.69
N ASN A 340 -16.14 6.25 -10.30
CA ASN A 340 -14.93 5.62 -9.77
C ASN A 340 -13.81 6.66 -9.84
N VAL A 341 -13.35 7.16 -8.70
CA VAL A 341 -12.26 8.12 -8.62
C VAL A 341 -11.08 7.49 -7.89
N TYR A 342 -9.93 7.47 -8.56
CA TYR A 342 -8.67 6.99 -7.99
C TYR A 342 -7.78 8.21 -7.77
N SER A 343 -7.41 8.45 -6.51
CA SER A 343 -6.66 9.63 -6.11
C SER A 343 -5.32 9.23 -5.48
N TYR A 344 -4.29 10.02 -5.75
CA TYR A 344 -2.91 9.75 -5.35
C TYR A 344 -2.20 11.01 -4.92
N ALA A 345 -1.29 10.88 -3.96
CA ALA A 345 -0.30 11.89 -3.60
C ALA A 345 1.08 11.23 -3.61
N ASN A 346 2.01 11.74 -4.45
CA ASN A 346 3.36 11.18 -4.61
C ASN A 346 3.37 9.65 -4.80
N ASN A 347 2.51 9.13 -5.69
CA ASN A 347 2.31 7.70 -5.98
C ASN A 347 1.72 6.85 -4.83
N ILE A 348 1.32 7.47 -3.72
CA ILE A 348 0.61 6.82 -2.62
C ILE A 348 -0.90 6.97 -2.86
N ALA A 349 -1.62 5.85 -2.90
CA ALA A 349 -3.07 5.85 -3.04
C ALA A 349 -3.74 6.46 -1.81
N THR A 350 -4.63 7.43 -2.01
CA THR A 350 -5.40 8.06 -0.94
C THR A 350 -6.81 7.48 -0.90
N ILE A 351 -6.98 6.38 -0.14
CA ILE A 351 -8.22 5.59 -0.09
C ILE A 351 -9.42 6.44 0.35
N GLU A 352 -9.22 7.34 1.31
CA GLU A 352 -10.25 8.25 1.84
C GLU A 352 -10.34 9.57 1.05
N GLY A 353 -9.59 9.71 -0.04
CA GLY A 353 -9.44 10.97 -0.77
C GLY A 353 -8.59 11.98 0.00
N GLY A 354 -9.00 13.25 -0.02
CA GLY A 354 -8.28 14.35 0.62
C GLY A 354 -8.63 15.68 -0.04
N SER A 355 -7.80 16.70 0.17
CA SER A 355 -8.02 18.04 -0.40
C SER A 355 -7.88 18.11 -1.93
N HIS A 356 -7.25 17.11 -2.55
CA HIS A 356 -7.03 16.99 -3.99
C HIS A 356 -8.19 16.30 -4.72
N LEU A 357 -9.07 15.61 -3.99
CA LEU A 357 -10.33 15.06 -4.48
C LEU A 357 -11.43 16.13 -4.34
#